data_AF-A0A927F5J8-F1
#
_entry.id   AF-A0A927F5J8-F1
#
_cell.length_a   1.000
_cell.length_b   1.000
_cell.length_c   1.000
_cell.angle_alpha   90.00
_cell.angle_beta   90.00
_cell.angle_gamma   90.00
#
_symmetry.space_group_name_H-M   'P 1'
#
loop_
_entity.id
_entity.type
_entity.pdbx_description
1 polymer ?
#
loop_
_entity_poly.entity_id
_entity_poly.type
_entity_poly.pdbx_seq_one_letter_code
_entity_poly.pdbx_strand_id
1 'polypeptide(L)'
;MTVALRRAHTSLALTAALLAALTACGGSQDRTPDDAGPTGGDPASQALIEKVNEAMRTTTFHSSGTTTAFAEGDQETTWDPDKGLRTVASGTYTGEMYCKDGVNYLSSGLLAASLGQSGRQLDVPEALADKFVYTDTGRQCTAMFSIDPSGRLTPDQDTEVDGRPTKAVTVEGAGGSDVYQVAASGTPYILQLVSDRGGRTSTTTFDAFGEPTDITMPPDSLLVPLEDFQKQATPAE
;
A
#
# COMPACT_ATOMS: atom_id res chain seq x y z
N MET A 1 9.40 -40.25 -47.39
CA MET A 1 10.15 -39.32 -46.53
C MET A 1 9.22 -38.87 -45.43
N THR A 2 9.38 -39.43 -44.23
CA THR A 2 8.44 -39.26 -43.10
C THR A 2 9.21 -38.59 -41.98
N VAL A 3 8.85 -37.35 -41.64
CA VAL A 3 9.48 -36.57 -40.57
C VAL A 3 8.68 -36.79 -39.28
N ALA A 4 9.32 -37.37 -38.28
CA ALA A 4 8.77 -37.56 -36.94
C ALA A 4 9.06 -36.32 -36.08
N LEU A 5 8.01 -35.63 -35.60
CA LEU A 5 8.13 -34.61 -34.56
C LEU A 5 8.13 -35.28 -33.17
N ARG A 6 9.19 -35.06 -32.40
CA ARG A 6 9.25 -35.39 -30.97
C ARG A 6 8.52 -34.30 -30.18
N ARG A 7 7.46 -34.67 -29.46
CA ARG A 7 6.87 -33.86 -28.38
C ARG A 7 7.75 -33.99 -27.14
N ALA A 8 8.25 -32.86 -26.64
CA ALA A 8 8.86 -32.79 -25.31
C ALA A 8 7.76 -32.48 -24.29
N HIS A 9 7.50 -33.42 -23.40
CA HIS A 9 6.69 -33.22 -22.20
C HIS A 9 7.60 -32.72 -21.09
N THR A 10 7.43 -31.47 -20.65
CA THR A 10 8.08 -30.95 -19.46
C THR A 10 7.06 -31.00 -18.32
N SER A 11 7.14 -32.06 -17.52
CA SER A 11 6.45 -32.17 -16.24
C SER A 11 7.13 -31.27 -15.22
N LEU A 12 6.42 -30.30 -14.65
CA LEU A 12 6.83 -29.61 -13.43
C LEU A 12 5.87 -30.01 -12.31
N ALA A 13 6.43 -30.74 -11.36
CA ALA A 13 5.75 -31.30 -10.20
C ALA A 13 5.41 -30.21 -9.19
N LEU A 14 4.18 -30.25 -8.67
CA LEU A 14 3.80 -29.62 -7.41
C LEU A 14 4.60 -30.24 -6.27
N THR A 15 5.21 -29.41 -5.44
CA THR A 15 5.66 -29.82 -4.10
C THR A 15 5.02 -28.89 -3.09
N ALA A 16 3.98 -29.39 -2.43
CA ALA A 16 3.47 -28.85 -1.18
C ALA A 16 4.42 -29.23 -0.04
N ALA A 17 4.69 -28.32 0.89
CA ALA A 17 5.29 -28.65 2.17
C ALA A 17 4.53 -27.92 3.30
N LEU A 18 3.84 -28.73 4.10
CA LEU A 18 3.17 -28.39 5.34
C LEU A 18 4.17 -28.12 6.48
N LEU A 19 3.68 -27.36 7.46
CA LEU A 19 4.24 -27.09 8.79
C LEU A 19 4.78 -28.32 9.55
N ALA A 20 5.86 -28.12 10.33
CA ALA A 20 5.94 -28.57 11.74
C ALA A 20 7.15 -27.97 12.51
N ALA A 21 6.82 -27.32 13.63
CA ALA A 21 7.39 -27.38 14.99
C ALA A 21 8.90 -27.18 15.30
N LEU A 22 9.08 -26.35 16.35
CA LEU A 22 10.26 -26.11 17.19
C LEU A 22 10.86 -27.39 17.79
N THR A 23 12.20 -27.49 17.80
CA THR A 23 12.99 -27.91 18.98
C THR A 23 14.45 -27.44 18.84
N ALA A 24 14.95 -26.83 19.93
CA ALA A 24 16.32 -26.41 20.13
C ALA A 24 17.27 -27.60 20.34
N CYS A 25 18.51 -27.51 19.84
CA CYS A 25 19.71 -28.07 20.47
C CYS A 25 21.00 -27.54 19.81
N GLY A 26 21.78 -26.83 20.63
CA GLY A 26 23.25 -26.81 20.72
C GLY A 26 24.12 -26.93 19.46
N GLY A 27 24.80 -25.84 19.13
CA GLY A 27 26.01 -25.85 18.31
C GLY A 27 26.75 -24.51 18.43
N SER A 28 27.70 -24.42 19.36
CA SER A 28 28.63 -23.29 19.47
C SER A 28 29.51 -23.24 18.22
N GLN A 29 29.28 -22.25 17.38
CA GLN A 29 30.23 -21.80 16.37
C GLN A 29 30.46 -20.31 16.57
N ASP A 30 31.69 -19.98 16.95
CA ASP A 30 32.23 -18.63 16.92
C ASP A 30 31.99 -18.04 15.52
N ARG A 31 30.99 -17.16 15.43
CA ARG A 31 30.84 -16.22 14.32
C ARG A 31 31.20 -14.85 14.85
N THR A 32 32.28 -14.33 14.29
CA THR A 32 32.63 -12.91 14.31
C THR A 32 31.39 -12.05 14.02
N PRO A 33 31.11 -11.00 14.81
CA PRO A 33 29.99 -10.11 14.58
C PRO A 33 30.37 -9.07 13.54
N ASP A 34 30.39 -9.46 12.27
CA ASP A 34 30.39 -8.52 11.14
C ASP A 34 29.28 -8.95 10.18
N ASP A 35 28.45 -7.97 9.80
CA ASP A 35 27.28 -8.04 8.90
C ASP A 35 25.95 -8.59 9.43
N ALA A 36 25.53 -8.08 10.60
CA ALA A 36 24.12 -7.71 10.76
C ALA A 36 23.97 -6.25 10.29
N GLY A 37 23.56 -6.04 9.05
CA GLY A 37 23.19 -4.70 8.57
C GLY A 37 22.15 -4.07 9.51
N PRO A 38 22.18 -2.75 9.74
CA PRO A 38 21.31 -2.12 10.73
C PRO A 38 19.85 -2.24 10.29
N THR A 39 19.08 -3.05 11.01
CA THR A 39 17.62 -3.22 10.87
C THR A 39 16.81 -2.02 11.38
N GLY A 40 17.38 -0.81 11.31
CA GLY A 40 16.71 0.44 11.67
C GLY A 40 17.41 1.65 11.06
N GLY A 41 16.63 2.68 10.70
CA GLY A 41 17.10 4.01 10.32
C GLY A 41 18.18 4.55 11.27
N ASP A 42 19.05 5.46 10.82
CA ASP A 42 19.93 6.15 11.78
C ASP A 42 19.07 7.03 12.71
N PRO A 43 19.56 7.39 13.91
CA PRO A 43 18.74 8.11 14.90
C PRO A 43 18.15 9.44 14.38
N ALA A 44 18.83 10.12 13.45
CA ALA A 44 18.31 11.37 12.89
C ALA A 44 17.15 11.10 11.92
N SER A 45 17.27 10.07 11.08
CA SER A 45 16.18 9.61 10.21
C SER A 45 14.96 9.17 11.02
N GLN A 46 15.16 8.36 12.06
CA GLN A 46 14.06 7.89 12.93
C GLN A 46 13.33 9.06 13.60
N ALA A 47 14.08 10.01 14.18
CA ALA A 47 13.49 11.17 14.83
C ALA A 47 12.72 12.08 13.85
N LEU A 48 13.12 12.16 12.59
CA LEU A 48 12.35 12.86 11.56
C LEU A 48 11.08 12.08 11.21
N ILE A 49 11.20 10.78 10.92
CA ILE A 49 10.10 9.90 10.55
C ILE A 49 8.99 9.90 11.61
N GLU A 50 9.35 9.82 12.89
CA GLU A 50 8.38 9.90 14.00
C GLU A 50 7.61 11.22 13.97
N LYS A 51 8.29 12.36 13.77
CA LYS A 51 7.64 13.68 13.69
C LYS A 51 6.74 13.81 12.47
N VAL A 52 7.15 13.26 11.33
CA VAL A 52 6.35 13.26 10.10
C VAL A 52 5.09 12.44 10.31
N ASN A 53 5.23 11.20 10.79
CA ASN A 53 4.10 10.32 11.04
C ASN A 53 3.13 10.92 12.08
N GLU A 54 3.65 11.60 13.10
CA GLU A 54 2.84 12.37 14.05
C GLU A 54 2.06 13.50 13.37
N ALA A 55 2.73 14.30 12.55
CA ALA A 55 2.10 15.42 11.85
C ALA A 55 1.00 14.92 10.89
N MET A 56 1.30 13.90 10.08
CA MET A 56 0.36 13.34 9.11
C MET A 56 -0.83 12.67 9.80
N ARG A 57 -0.63 11.93 10.90
CA ARG A 57 -1.75 11.24 11.57
C ARG A 57 -2.72 12.20 12.27
N THR A 58 -2.27 13.38 12.68
CA THR A 58 -3.05 14.34 13.47
C THR A 58 -3.59 15.52 12.65
N THR A 59 -3.21 15.64 11.38
CA THR A 59 -3.60 16.76 10.52
C THR A 59 -4.43 16.24 9.36
N THR A 60 -5.53 16.91 9.03
CA THR A 60 -6.25 16.66 7.77
C THR A 60 -5.34 16.92 6.57
N PHE A 61 -5.51 16.17 5.49
CA PHE A 61 -4.81 16.45 4.24
C PHE A 61 -5.60 15.91 3.05
N HIS A 62 -5.28 16.42 1.88
CA HIS A 62 -5.60 15.82 0.60
C HIS A 62 -4.32 15.35 -0.09
N SER A 63 -4.41 14.34 -0.93
CA SER A 63 -3.33 13.95 -1.81
C SER A 63 -3.85 13.43 -3.13
N SER A 64 -3.10 13.65 -4.20
CA SER A 64 -3.48 13.19 -5.54
C SER A 64 -2.27 12.78 -6.36
N GLY A 65 -2.49 11.90 -7.33
CA GLY A 65 -1.47 11.52 -8.30
C GLY A 65 -1.68 10.10 -8.82
N THR A 66 -0.63 9.51 -9.36
CA THR A 66 -0.70 8.15 -9.90
C THR A 66 -0.51 7.09 -8.82
N THR A 67 -0.84 5.84 -9.12
CA THR A 67 -0.69 4.71 -8.19
C THR A 67 0.08 3.54 -8.81
N THR A 68 0.90 2.85 -8.01
CA THR A 68 1.45 1.54 -8.40
C THR A 68 0.51 0.37 -8.09
N ALA A 69 -0.62 0.61 -7.40
CA ALA A 69 -1.56 -0.46 -7.06
C ALA A 69 -2.23 -1.04 -8.31
N PHE A 70 -2.48 -0.20 -9.31
CA PHE A 70 -3.10 -0.56 -10.59
C PHE A 70 -2.26 -0.01 -11.75
N ALA A 71 -2.34 -0.65 -12.92
CA ALA A 71 -1.70 -0.12 -14.12
C ALA A 71 -2.43 1.15 -14.58
N GLU A 72 -1.69 2.24 -14.80
CA GLU A 72 -2.21 3.50 -15.36
C GLU A 72 -3.45 4.02 -14.62
N GLY A 73 -3.36 4.08 -13.29
CA GLY A 73 -4.43 4.59 -12.42
C GLY A 73 -4.02 5.90 -11.74
N ASP A 74 -5.01 6.77 -11.59
CA ASP A 74 -4.94 7.95 -10.73
C ASP A 74 -5.65 7.64 -9.41
N GLN A 75 -5.23 8.32 -8.35
CA GLN A 75 -5.85 8.27 -7.04
C GLN A 75 -5.94 9.67 -6.44
N GLU A 76 -7.06 9.93 -5.78
CA GLU A 76 -7.24 11.07 -4.88
C GLU A 76 -7.53 10.52 -3.49
N THR A 77 -6.85 11.01 -2.47
CA THR A 77 -7.03 10.59 -1.09
C THR A 77 -7.32 11.81 -0.22
N THR A 78 -8.25 11.64 0.71
CA THR A 78 -8.56 12.62 1.75
C THR A 78 -8.46 11.93 3.09
N TRP A 79 -7.78 12.57 4.03
CA TRP A 79 -7.63 12.09 5.40
C TRP A 79 -8.20 13.11 6.39
N ASP A 80 -8.91 12.58 7.38
CA ASP A 80 -9.36 13.31 8.55
C ASP A 80 -9.22 12.38 9.76
N PRO A 81 -8.48 12.76 10.82
CA PRO A 81 -8.28 11.89 11.98
C PRO A 81 -9.60 11.49 12.67
N ASP A 82 -10.65 12.29 12.56
CA ASP A 82 -11.95 12.03 13.18
C ASP A 82 -12.91 11.27 12.24
N LYS A 83 -12.75 11.42 10.92
CA LYS A 83 -13.66 10.81 9.92
C LYS A 83 -13.09 9.59 9.22
N GLY A 84 -11.76 9.43 9.20
CA GLY A 84 -11.05 8.35 8.52
C GLY A 84 -10.40 8.79 7.20
N LEU A 85 -10.10 7.81 6.37
CA LEU A 85 -9.48 7.97 5.05
C LEU A 85 -10.51 7.64 3.97
N ARG A 86 -10.53 8.42 2.89
CA ARG A 86 -11.22 8.09 1.64
C ARG A 86 -10.22 8.17 0.49
N THR A 87 -10.17 7.15 -0.34
CA THR A 87 -9.43 7.15 -1.60
C THR A 87 -10.40 6.89 -2.75
N VAL A 88 -10.35 7.72 -3.78
CA VAL A 88 -11.03 7.52 -5.06
C VAL A 88 -9.98 7.12 -6.07
N ALA A 89 -10.15 5.96 -6.69
CA ALA A 89 -9.32 5.50 -7.80
C ALA A 89 -10.04 5.75 -9.14
N SER A 90 -9.28 6.18 -10.13
CA SER A 90 -9.75 6.40 -11.50
C SER A 90 -8.72 5.93 -12.54
N GLY A 91 -9.15 5.84 -13.81
CA GLY A 91 -8.34 5.31 -14.91
C GLY A 91 -8.85 3.94 -15.35
N THR A 92 -7.95 2.97 -15.55
CA THR A 92 -8.30 1.60 -15.96
C THR A 92 -9.29 0.94 -15.01
N TYR A 93 -9.13 1.19 -13.71
CA TYR A 93 -10.05 0.75 -12.67
C TYR A 93 -10.62 1.96 -11.96
N THR A 94 -11.91 1.92 -11.69
CA THR A 94 -12.61 2.96 -10.95
C THR A 94 -13.19 2.37 -9.68
N GLY A 95 -13.24 3.18 -8.63
CA GLY A 95 -13.87 2.79 -7.39
C GLY A 95 -13.34 3.55 -6.20
N GLU A 96 -13.94 3.29 -5.06
CA GLU A 96 -13.60 3.97 -3.83
C GLU A 96 -13.12 2.97 -2.77
N MET A 97 -12.26 3.47 -1.90
CA MET A 97 -11.83 2.84 -0.67
C MET A 97 -12.05 3.81 0.49
N TYR A 98 -12.53 3.30 1.61
CA TYR A 98 -12.53 4.01 2.88
C TYR A 98 -11.74 3.22 3.91
N CYS A 99 -11.16 3.91 4.88
CA CYS A 99 -10.65 3.29 6.09
C CYS A 99 -11.08 4.10 7.31
N LYS A 100 -11.72 3.44 8.28
CA LYS A 100 -12.09 4.05 9.55
C LYS A 100 -11.94 3.03 10.67
N ASP A 101 -11.31 3.42 11.78
CA ASP A 101 -11.15 2.58 12.97
C ASP A 101 -10.54 1.19 12.69
N GLY A 102 -9.65 1.11 11.68
CA GLY A 102 -8.99 -0.13 11.25
C GLY A 102 -9.80 -1.03 10.31
N VAL A 103 -11.04 -0.65 10.02
CA VAL A 103 -11.92 -1.30 9.05
C VAL A 103 -11.72 -0.65 7.68
N ASN A 104 -11.41 -1.46 6.68
CA ASN A 104 -11.34 -1.03 5.29
C ASN A 104 -12.65 -1.36 4.57
N TYR A 105 -13.09 -0.46 3.70
CA TYR A 105 -14.30 -0.59 2.90
C TYR A 105 -13.91 -0.36 1.44
N LEU A 106 -13.99 -1.37 0.60
CA LEU A 106 -13.65 -1.26 -0.82
C LEU A 106 -14.92 -1.42 -1.64
N SER A 107 -15.16 -0.54 -2.60
CA SER A 107 -16.18 -0.79 -3.61
C SER A 107 -15.96 -2.15 -4.28
N SER A 108 -17.05 -2.87 -4.56
CA SER A 108 -17.00 -4.26 -5.05
C SER A 108 -16.19 -4.40 -6.34
N GLY A 109 -16.33 -3.43 -7.26
CA GLY A 109 -15.54 -3.38 -8.49
C GLY A 109 -14.03 -3.23 -8.23
N LEU A 110 -13.65 -2.35 -7.29
CA LEU A 110 -12.25 -2.15 -6.92
C LEU A 110 -11.65 -3.39 -6.24
N LEU A 111 -12.42 -4.07 -5.39
CA LEU A 111 -11.99 -5.33 -4.78
C LEU A 111 -11.79 -6.41 -5.85
N ALA A 112 -12.72 -6.57 -6.78
CA ALA A 112 -12.61 -7.54 -7.86
C ALA A 112 -11.40 -7.24 -8.77
N ALA A 113 -11.17 -5.97 -9.10
CA ALA A 113 -9.99 -5.52 -9.83
C ALA A 113 -8.68 -5.88 -9.10
N SER A 114 -8.59 -5.60 -7.80
CA SER A 114 -7.42 -5.94 -6.98
C SER A 114 -7.16 -7.45 -6.93
N LEU A 115 -8.22 -8.26 -6.84
CA LEU A 115 -8.09 -9.72 -6.88
C LEU A 115 -7.66 -10.21 -8.27
N GLY A 116 -8.18 -9.62 -9.35
CA GLY A 116 -7.77 -9.90 -10.72
C GLY A 116 -6.27 -9.70 -10.93
N GLN A 117 -5.70 -8.63 -10.38
CA GLN A 117 -4.24 -8.38 -10.42
C GLN A 117 -3.42 -9.46 -9.70
N SER A 118 -3.99 -10.10 -8.68
CA SER A 118 -3.39 -11.26 -7.99
C SER A 118 -3.62 -12.60 -8.71
N GLY A 119 -4.20 -12.59 -9.91
CA GLY A 119 -4.54 -13.79 -10.69
C GLY A 119 -5.88 -14.44 -10.30
N ARG A 120 -6.72 -13.75 -9.52
CA ARG A 120 -8.05 -14.23 -9.10
C ARG A 120 -9.14 -13.38 -9.75
N GLN A 121 -9.55 -13.76 -10.95
CA GLN A 121 -10.69 -13.10 -11.60
C GLN A 121 -12.00 -13.53 -10.96
N LEU A 122 -12.89 -12.55 -10.73
CA LEU A 122 -14.21 -12.75 -10.15
C LEU A 122 -15.25 -12.07 -11.00
N ASP A 123 -16.37 -12.75 -11.21
CA ASP A 123 -17.60 -12.15 -11.69
C ASP A 123 -18.38 -11.59 -10.48
N VAL A 124 -18.55 -10.26 -10.48
CA VAL A 124 -19.34 -9.56 -9.47
C VAL A 124 -20.80 -9.50 -9.95
N PRO A 125 -21.75 -10.14 -9.25
CA PRO A 125 -23.15 -10.09 -9.64
C PRO A 125 -23.70 -8.67 -9.51
N GLU A 126 -24.69 -8.32 -10.34
CA GLU A 126 -25.32 -6.98 -10.38
C GLU A 126 -25.79 -6.50 -8.99
N ALA A 127 -26.30 -7.42 -8.15
CA ALA A 127 -26.72 -7.12 -6.79
C ALA A 127 -25.60 -6.59 -5.86
N LEU A 128 -24.34 -6.82 -6.24
CA LEU A 128 -23.16 -6.37 -5.50
C LEU A 128 -22.44 -5.19 -6.17
N ALA A 129 -22.82 -4.78 -7.38
CA ALA A 129 -22.07 -3.78 -8.16
C ALA A 129 -21.84 -2.46 -7.39
N ASP A 130 -22.87 -1.96 -6.71
CA ASP A 130 -22.83 -0.71 -5.95
C ASP A 130 -22.52 -0.89 -4.45
N LYS A 131 -22.07 -2.09 -4.04
CA LYS A 131 -21.78 -2.40 -2.64
C LYS A 131 -20.35 -2.10 -2.27
N PHE A 132 -20.14 -1.80 -0.99
CA PHE A 132 -18.83 -1.73 -0.35
C PHE A 132 -18.60 -2.97 0.49
N VAL A 133 -17.50 -3.65 0.20
CA VAL A 133 -17.05 -4.81 0.94
C VAL A 133 -16.17 -4.35 2.09
N TYR A 134 -16.52 -4.72 3.31
CA TYR A 134 -15.75 -4.32 4.49
C TYR A 134 -15.00 -5.47 5.14
N THR A 135 -13.83 -5.15 5.69
CA THR A 135 -12.96 -6.09 6.40
C THR A 135 -12.19 -5.38 7.52
N ASP A 136 -12.14 -5.99 8.69
CA ASP A 136 -11.24 -5.58 9.76
C ASP A 136 -9.85 -6.14 9.46
N THR A 137 -8.87 -5.27 9.29
CA THR A 137 -7.50 -5.67 8.97
C THR A 137 -6.61 -5.76 10.20
N GLY A 138 -7.09 -5.32 11.38
CA GLY A 138 -6.27 -5.15 12.58
C GLY A 138 -5.15 -4.11 12.43
N ARG A 139 -5.09 -3.39 11.30
CA ARG A 139 -4.11 -2.33 11.04
C ARG A 139 -4.80 -0.97 11.07
N GLN A 140 -4.13 0.02 11.63
CA GLN A 140 -4.63 1.39 11.63
C GLN A 140 -4.60 1.98 10.22
N CYS A 141 -5.56 2.84 9.89
CA CYS A 141 -5.64 3.53 8.60
C CYS A 141 -4.39 4.38 8.30
N THR A 142 -3.74 4.88 9.35
CA THR A 142 -2.48 5.63 9.28
C THR A 142 -1.35 4.83 8.62
N ALA A 143 -1.40 3.50 8.64
CA ALA A 143 -0.43 2.63 7.96
C ALA A 143 -0.42 2.82 6.44
N MET A 144 -1.44 3.46 5.83
CA MET A 144 -1.49 3.72 4.40
C MET A 144 -0.62 4.91 3.95
N PHE A 145 -0.21 5.77 4.88
CA PHE A 145 0.59 6.97 4.56
C PHE A 145 1.77 7.19 5.49
N SER A 146 1.96 6.34 6.51
CA SER A 146 3.10 6.43 7.42
C SER A 146 4.38 6.01 6.71
N ILE A 147 5.48 6.73 6.99
CA ILE A 147 6.82 6.34 6.58
C ILE A 147 7.29 5.20 7.48
N ASP A 148 7.81 4.13 6.88
CA ASP A 148 8.38 2.99 7.61
C ASP A 148 9.59 3.42 8.46
N PRO A 149 9.74 2.96 9.72
CA PRO A 149 10.86 3.31 10.59
C PRO A 149 12.26 2.88 10.08
N SER A 150 12.31 2.01 9.08
CA SER A 150 13.56 1.65 8.38
C SER A 150 14.06 2.72 7.42
N GLY A 151 13.24 3.75 7.14
CA GLY A 151 13.58 4.83 6.23
C GLY A 151 14.86 5.58 6.61
N ARG A 152 15.56 6.09 5.59
CA ARG A 152 16.81 6.85 5.76
C ARG A 152 16.78 8.17 5.00
N LEU A 153 17.28 9.20 5.65
CA LEU A 153 17.60 10.47 5.00
C LEU A 153 18.53 10.22 3.82
N THR A 154 18.20 10.81 2.68
CA THR A 154 18.94 10.65 1.43
C THR A 154 19.22 12.04 0.84
N PRO A 155 20.18 12.80 1.41
CA PRO A 155 20.34 14.24 1.11
C PRO A 155 20.65 14.57 -0.36
N ASP A 156 21.20 13.61 -1.10
CA ASP A 156 21.43 13.70 -2.54
C ASP A 156 20.14 13.71 -3.37
N GLN A 157 19.00 13.35 -2.76
CA GLN A 157 17.67 13.42 -3.35
C GLN A 157 16.80 14.55 -2.76
N ASP A 158 17.36 15.40 -1.90
CA ASP A 158 16.69 16.63 -1.45
C ASP A 158 16.35 17.50 -2.66
N THR A 159 15.14 18.06 -2.69
CA THR A 159 14.63 18.82 -3.84
C THR A 159 13.65 19.91 -3.39
N GLU A 160 12.92 20.49 -4.33
CA GLU A 160 11.78 21.34 -4.06
C GLU A 160 10.50 20.69 -4.61
N VAL A 161 9.41 20.76 -3.82
CA VAL A 161 8.06 20.42 -4.26
C VAL A 161 7.24 21.71 -4.21
N ASP A 162 6.73 22.16 -5.36
CA ASP A 162 6.01 23.43 -5.50
C ASP A 162 6.78 24.64 -4.92
N GLY A 163 8.10 24.67 -5.16
CA GLY A 163 8.99 25.73 -4.66
C GLY A 163 9.27 25.67 -3.15
N ARG A 164 8.87 24.59 -2.47
CA ARG A 164 9.16 24.36 -1.05
C ARG A 164 10.31 23.37 -0.92
N PRO A 165 11.42 23.75 -0.25
CA PRO A 165 12.53 22.84 0.02
C PRO A 165 12.10 21.62 0.83
N THR A 166 12.61 20.45 0.46
CA THR A 166 12.32 19.17 1.11
C THR A 166 13.57 18.46 1.60
N LYS A 167 13.37 17.51 2.52
CA LYS A 167 14.32 16.47 2.89
C LYS A 167 13.80 15.14 2.38
N ALA A 168 14.61 14.40 1.64
CA ALA A 168 14.23 13.09 1.14
C ALA A 168 14.44 12.01 2.20
N VAL A 169 13.43 11.18 2.41
CA VAL A 169 13.52 9.94 3.19
C VAL A 169 13.22 8.77 2.26
N THR A 170 14.18 7.87 2.09
CA THR A 170 14.04 6.68 1.25
C THR A 170 13.74 5.45 2.10
N VAL A 171 12.75 4.67 1.70
CA VAL A 171 12.44 3.35 2.25
C VAL A 171 12.64 2.31 1.15
N GLU A 172 13.50 1.34 1.39
CA GLU A 172 13.78 0.23 0.47
C GLU A 172 13.09 -1.04 0.94
N GLY A 173 12.49 -1.81 0.03
CA GLY A 173 11.82 -3.07 0.33
C GLY A 173 12.03 -4.12 -0.75
N ALA A 174 11.64 -5.36 -0.45
CA ALA A 174 11.84 -6.51 -1.36
C ALA A 174 11.14 -6.39 -2.73
N GLY A 175 10.25 -5.41 -2.90
CA GLY A 175 9.48 -5.19 -4.13
C GLY A 175 9.64 -3.80 -4.76
N GLY A 176 10.55 -2.97 -4.25
CA GLY A 176 10.82 -1.62 -4.75
C GLY A 176 11.09 -0.61 -3.63
N SER A 177 11.03 0.68 -3.96
CA SER A 177 11.43 1.76 -3.07
C SER A 177 10.42 2.90 -3.02
N ASP A 178 10.40 3.62 -1.89
CA ASP A 178 9.63 4.85 -1.71
C ASP A 178 10.58 6.00 -1.36
N VAL A 179 10.38 7.15 -1.98
CA VAL A 179 11.05 8.40 -1.64
C VAL A 179 9.99 9.39 -1.18
N TYR A 180 10.03 9.73 0.11
CA TYR A 180 9.17 10.70 0.75
C TYR A 180 9.89 12.05 0.79
N GLN A 181 9.32 13.05 0.11
CA GLN A 181 9.81 14.42 0.14
C GLN A 181 9.12 15.18 1.27
N VAL A 182 9.83 15.31 2.39
CA VAL A 182 9.32 15.92 3.63
C VAL A 182 9.64 17.41 3.67
N ALA A 183 8.71 18.27 4.08
CA ALA A 183 8.97 19.70 4.21
C ALA A 183 10.20 19.99 5.09
N ALA A 184 11.18 20.75 4.56
CA ALA A 184 12.44 21.02 5.27
C ALA A 184 12.31 22.07 6.38
N SER A 185 11.21 22.83 6.40
CA SER A 185 10.90 23.87 7.39
C SER A 185 9.41 23.87 7.76
N GLY A 186 9.09 24.40 8.94
CA GLY A 186 7.74 24.36 9.49
C GLY A 186 7.35 22.96 9.99
N THR A 187 6.07 22.62 9.91
CA THR A 187 5.58 21.28 10.23
C THR A 187 6.06 20.29 9.16
N PRO A 188 6.65 19.13 9.54
CA PRO A 188 7.29 18.22 8.60
C PRO A 188 6.25 17.32 7.91
N TYR A 189 5.39 17.90 7.08
CA TYR A 189 4.47 17.14 6.24
C TYR A 189 5.21 16.43 5.11
N ILE A 190 4.70 15.27 4.70
CA ILE A 190 5.04 14.67 3.41
C ILE A 190 4.45 15.60 2.35
N LEU A 191 5.25 16.10 1.41
CA LEU A 191 4.76 16.93 0.29
C LEU A 191 4.60 16.12 -0.98
N GLN A 192 5.46 15.11 -1.16
CA GLN A 192 5.38 14.19 -2.28
C GLN A 192 5.89 12.81 -1.87
N LEU A 193 5.27 11.77 -2.42
CA LEU A 193 5.73 10.40 -2.39
C LEU A 193 5.98 9.94 -3.83
N VAL A 194 7.19 9.47 -4.10
CA VAL A 194 7.52 8.73 -5.31
C VAL A 194 7.74 7.27 -4.96
N SER A 195 7.00 6.38 -5.59
CA SER A 195 7.10 4.94 -5.36
C SER A 195 7.53 4.24 -6.64
N ASP A 196 8.52 3.34 -6.56
CA ASP A 196 8.86 2.39 -7.61
C ASP A 196 8.46 0.98 -7.16
N ARG A 197 7.72 0.25 -8.00
CA ARG A 197 7.35 -1.15 -7.75
C ARG A 197 7.42 -1.96 -9.05
N GLY A 198 8.45 -2.79 -9.17
CA GLY A 198 8.61 -3.69 -10.32
C GLY A 198 8.68 -2.93 -11.66
N GLY A 199 9.36 -1.78 -11.68
CA GLY A 199 9.51 -0.93 -12.88
C GLY A 199 8.30 -0.03 -13.18
N ARG A 200 7.30 0.01 -12.29
CA ARG A 200 6.22 1.01 -12.33
C ARG A 200 6.52 2.09 -11.32
N THR A 201 6.55 3.33 -11.77
CA THR A 201 6.71 4.49 -10.90
C THR A 201 5.38 5.20 -10.71
N SER A 202 5.10 5.63 -9.49
CA SER A 202 3.99 6.53 -9.19
C SER A 202 4.46 7.76 -8.41
N THR A 203 3.73 8.86 -8.57
CA THR A 203 3.95 10.09 -7.81
C THR A 203 2.64 10.51 -7.20
N THR A 204 2.63 10.75 -5.89
CA THR A 204 1.50 11.33 -5.14
C THR A 204 1.97 12.61 -4.47
N THR A 205 1.25 13.71 -4.67
CA THR A 205 1.50 15.00 -4.01
C THR A 205 0.47 15.21 -2.90
N PHE A 206 0.89 15.82 -1.80
CA PHE A 206 0.05 16.04 -0.62
C PHE A 206 -0.10 17.54 -0.36
N ASP A 207 -1.33 17.97 -0.07
CA ASP A 207 -1.71 19.36 0.11
C ASP A 207 -2.89 19.50 1.10
N ALA A 208 -3.48 20.70 1.15
CA ALA A 208 -4.64 21.05 1.98
C ALA A 208 -4.48 20.71 3.48
N PHE A 209 -3.24 20.81 4.00
CA PHE A 209 -2.95 20.47 5.39
C PHE A 209 -3.73 21.34 6.38
N GLY A 210 -4.53 20.70 7.24
CA GLY A 210 -5.31 21.38 8.27
C GLY A 210 -6.58 22.05 7.74
N GLU A 211 -6.87 21.92 6.45
CA GLU A 211 -8.14 22.40 5.88
C GLU A 211 -9.28 21.44 6.22
N PRO A 212 -10.52 21.93 6.40
CA PRO A 212 -11.67 21.06 6.60
C PRO A 212 -11.90 20.15 5.40
N THR A 213 -12.14 18.87 5.64
CA THR A 213 -12.42 17.89 4.60
C THR A 213 -13.83 17.32 4.75
N ASP A 214 -14.41 16.87 3.64
CA ASP A 214 -15.70 16.18 3.63
C ASP A 214 -15.49 14.70 3.29
N ILE A 215 -15.64 13.85 4.31
CA ILE A 215 -15.62 12.39 4.17
C ILE A 215 -16.95 11.88 4.72
N THR A 216 -17.76 11.33 3.83
CA THR A 216 -19.00 10.64 4.17
C THR A 216 -18.80 9.15 3.95
N MET A 217 -18.86 8.36 5.02
CA MET A 217 -18.78 6.90 4.92
C MET A 217 -19.97 6.33 4.13
N PRO A 218 -19.79 5.21 3.41
CA PRO A 218 -20.90 4.56 2.76
C PRO A 218 -21.96 4.14 3.79
N PRO A 219 -23.26 4.30 3.48
CA PRO A 219 -24.33 3.93 4.40
C PRO A 219 -24.40 2.41 4.59
N ASP A 220 -24.84 1.97 5.77
CA ASP A 220 -24.91 0.56 6.17
C ASP A 220 -25.63 -0.34 5.15
N SER A 221 -26.65 0.18 4.44
CA SER A 221 -27.38 -0.54 3.40
C SER A 221 -26.53 -0.93 2.18
N LEU A 222 -25.37 -0.31 2.01
CA LEU A 222 -24.40 -0.64 0.96
C LEU A 222 -23.26 -1.52 1.45
N LEU A 223 -23.17 -1.80 2.75
CA LEU A 223 -22.08 -2.58 3.33
C LEU A 223 -22.35 -4.08 3.23
N VAL A 224 -21.34 -4.82 2.81
CA VAL A 224 -21.36 -6.28 2.73
C VAL A 224 -20.10 -6.83 3.39
N PRO A 225 -20.19 -7.78 4.33
CA PRO A 225 -19.01 -8.44 4.89
C PRO A 225 -18.23 -9.18 3.78
N LEU A 226 -16.89 -9.20 3.87
CA LEU A 226 -16.06 -9.92 2.89
C LEU A 226 -16.49 -11.38 2.68
N GLU A 227 -16.87 -12.09 3.75
CA GLU A 227 -17.32 -13.48 3.65
C GLU A 227 -18.61 -13.63 2.82
N ASP A 228 -19.53 -12.67 2.94
CA ASP A 228 -20.81 -12.71 2.21
C ASP A 228 -20.64 -12.28 0.76
N PHE A 229 -19.70 -11.36 0.48
CA PHE A 229 -19.26 -11.06 -0.88
C PHE A 229 -18.69 -12.32 -1.54
N GLN A 230 -17.79 -13.04 -0.86
CA GLN A 230 -17.14 -14.24 -1.39
C GLN A 230 -18.09 -15.42 -1.63
N LYS A 231 -19.20 -15.52 -0.90
CA LYS A 231 -20.23 -16.55 -1.15
C LYS A 231 -21.04 -16.28 -2.42
N GLN A 232 -21.09 -15.03 -2.87
CA GLN A 232 -21.93 -14.57 -3.99
C GLN A 232 -21.13 -14.30 -5.27
N ALA A 233 -19.90 -13.81 -5.14
CA ALA A 233 -18.99 -13.64 -6.27
C ALA A 233 -18.45 -15.00 -6.71
N THR A 234 -18.49 -15.28 -8.00
CA THR A 234 -18.00 -16.54 -8.59
C THR A 234 -16.68 -16.31 -9.32
N PRO A 235 -15.85 -17.36 -9.49
CA PRO A 235 -14.73 -17.28 -10.42
C PRO A 235 -15.24 -16.91 -11.82
N ALA A 236 -14.55 -15.99 -12.50
CA ALA A 236 -14.84 -15.71 -13.91
C ALA A 236 -14.42 -16.91 -14.78
N GLU A 237 -15.23 -17.25 -15.79
CA GLU A 237 -14.96 -18.33 -16.76
C GLU A 237 -13.96 -17.95 -17.87
#